data_AF-A0A6V8IFY5-F1
#
_entry.id   AF-A0A6V8IFY5-F1
#
_cell.length_a   1.000
_cell.length_b   1.000
_cell.length_c   1.000
_cell.angle_alpha   90.00
_cell.angle_beta   90.00
_cell.angle_gamma   90.00
#
_symmetry.space_group_name_H-M   'P 1'
#
loop_
_entity.id
_entity.type
_entity.pdbx_description
1 polymer ?
#
loop_
_entity_poly.entity_id
_entity_poly.type
_entity_poly.pdbx_seq_one_letter_code
_entity_poly.pdbx_strand_id
1 'polypeptide(L)'
;MSPLVEKFWPICLAIGCAVLWHLLKLNFPKDPSGLLSTSATLAAVFAGFLGVTQGLILTIKDSKIYATLKKNGLLTLMFKYLQSGISASVIFAIVSVVGFFINPECIYYNFHIFSIFQCIWIASSIYSFGTYTRITNITFKLLHQV
;
A
#
# COMPACT_ATOMS: atom_id res chain seq x y z
N MET A 1 15.86 6.36 -10.89
CA MET A 1 15.31 7.28 -9.88
C MET A 1 16.33 7.42 -8.78
N SER A 2 16.50 8.62 -8.21
CA SER A 2 17.35 8.77 -7.02
C SER A 2 16.71 8.01 -5.84
N PRO A 3 17.51 7.44 -4.92
CA PRO A 3 17.00 6.62 -3.81
C PRO A 3 16.05 7.38 -2.87
N LEU A 4 16.17 8.72 -2.83
CA LEU A 4 15.26 9.59 -2.09
C LEU A 4 13.88 9.70 -2.74
N VAL A 5 13.82 9.87 -4.07
CA VAL A 5 12.55 9.91 -4.81
C VAL A 5 11.82 8.58 -4.66
N GLU A 6 12.54 7.46 -4.74
CA GLU A 6 11.97 6.12 -4.60
C GLU A 6 11.41 5.84 -3.19
N LYS A 7 11.96 6.50 -2.16
CA LYS A 7 11.49 6.38 -0.78
C LYS A 7 10.21 7.18 -0.52
N PHE A 8 10.15 8.43 -1.01
CA PHE A 8 9.10 9.38 -0.62
C PHE A 8 7.92 9.46 -1.60
N TRP A 9 8.08 9.02 -2.85
CA TRP A 9 7.00 9.13 -3.84
C TRP A 9 5.66 8.50 -3.41
N PRO A 10 5.59 7.33 -2.72
CA PRO A 10 4.30 6.75 -2.36
C PRO A 10 3.56 7.60 -1.32
N ILE A 11 4.31 8.26 -0.43
CA ILE A 11 3.77 9.13 0.61
C ILE A 11 3.28 10.44 -0.03
N CYS A 12 4.11 11.07 -0.87
CA CYS A 12 3.74 12.29 -1.56
C CYS A 12 2.50 12.09 -2.43
N LEU A 13 2.40 10.95 -3.13
CA LEU A 13 1.26 10.61 -3.97
C LEU A 13 0.00 10.35 -3.12
N ALA A 14 0.12 9.62 -2.01
CA ALA A 14 -1.00 9.40 -1.08
C ALA A 14 -1.55 10.71 -0.49
N ILE A 15 -0.67 11.59 0.00
CA ILE A 15 -1.07 12.90 0.54
C ILE A 15 -1.69 13.77 -0.56
N GLY A 16 -1.05 13.83 -1.74
CA GLY A 16 -1.54 14.62 -2.88
C GLY A 16 -2.94 14.17 -3.32
N CYS A 17 -3.16 12.86 -3.46
CA CYS A 17 -4.48 12.32 -3.81
C CYS A 17 -5.53 12.56 -2.72
N ALA A 18 -5.16 12.47 -1.44
CA ALA A 18 -6.10 12.74 -0.34
C ALA A 18 -6.50 14.23 -0.30
N VAL A 19 -5.54 15.15 -0.49
CA VAL A 19 -5.84 16.59 -0.58
C VAL A 19 -6.71 16.89 -1.79
N LEU A 20 -6.38 16.33 -2.97
CA LEU A 20 -7.19 16.51 -4.18
C LEU A 20 -8.60 15.96 -4.00
N TRP A 21 -8.75 14.80 -3.36
CA TRP A 21 -10.07 14.22 -3.07
C TRP A 21 -10.91 15.15 -2.20
N HIS A 22 -10.30 15.72 -1.15
CA HIS A 22 -10.96 16.65 -0.25
C HIS A 22 -11.34 17.97 -0.96
N LEU A 23 -10.42 18.55 -1.74
CA LEU A 23 -10.65 19.81 -2.46
C LEU A 23 -11.73 19.68 -3.54
N LEU A 24 -11.77 18.55 -4.25
CA LEU A 24 -12.76 18.27 -5.29
C LEU A 24 -14.11 17.80 -4.74
N LYS A 25 -14.24 17.63 -3.42
CA LYS A 25 -15.46 17.13 -2.75
C LYS A 25 -15.99 15.85 -3.39
N LEU A 26 -15.08 14.94 -3.76
CA LEU A 26 -15.45 13.65 -4.31
C LEU A 26 -16.16 12.83 -3.22
N ASN A 27 -17.35 12.33 -3.54
CA ASN A 27 -18.15 11.57 -2.59
C ASN A 27 -18.05 10.08 -2.88
N PHE A 28 -18.12 9.28 -1.81
CA PHE A 28 -18.35 7.85 -1.93
C PHE A 28 -19.69 7.58 -2.64
N PRO A 29 -19.82 6.43 -3.33
CA PRO A 29 -21.11 6.01 -3.86
C PRO A 29 -22.13 5.84 -2.72
N LYS A 30 -23.43 5.97 -3.04
CA LYS A 30 -24.52 5.83 -2.06
C LYS A 30 -24.48 4.49 -1.32
N ASP A 31 -24.08 3.43 -2.01
CA ASP A 31 -23.75 2.15 -1.42
C ASP A 31 -22.25 1.85 -1.64
N PRO A 32 -21.38 2.10 -0.65
CA PRO A 32 -19.96 1.82 -0.74
C PRO A 32 -19.59 0.38 -0.41
N SER A 33 -20.54 -0.50 -0.11
CA SER A 33 -20.28 -1.88 0.29
C SER A 33 -19.44 -2.64 -0.74
N GLY A 34 -19.75 -2.47 -2.03
CA GLY A 34 -18.98 -3.06 -3.13
C GLY A 34 -17.57 -2.48 -3.28
N LEU A 35 -17.40 -1.18 -3.02
CA LEU A 35 -16.10 -0.52 -3.08
C LEU A 35 -15.18 -0.99 -1.94
N LEU A 36 -15.74 -1.05 -0.72
CA LEU A 36 -15.02 -1.46 0.48
C LEU A 36 -14.64 -2.95 0.46
N SER A 37 -15.53 -3.82 -0.01
CA SER A 37 -15.23 -5.26 -0.14
C SER A 37 -14.12 -5.49 -1.16
N THR A 38 -14.24 -4.91 -2.34
CA THR A 38 -13.23 -5.02 -3.41
C THR A 38 -11.88 -4.50 -2.95
N SER A 39 -11.87 -3.42 -2.16
CA SER A 39 -10.65 -2.82 -1.63
C SER A 39 -9.96 -3.69 -0.58
N ALA A 40 -10.74 -4.31 0.32
CA ALA A 40 -10.21 -5.28 1.28
C ALA A 40 -9.62 -6.50 0.56
N THR A 41 -10.28 -7.00 -0.49
CA THR A 41 -9.76 -8.10 -1.32
C THR A 41 -8.46 -7.69 -2.03
N LEU A 42 -8.42 -6.50 -2.64
CA LEU A 42 -7.23 -6.00 -3.33
C LEU A 42 -6.05 -5.86 -2.37
N ALA A 43 -6.29 -5.32 -1.18
CA ALA A 43 -5.31 -5.21 -0.12
C ALA A 43 -4.75 -6.58 0.31
N ALA A 44 -5.60 -7.59 0.43
CA ALA A 44 -5.19 -8.96 0.73
C ALA A 44 -4.30 -9.55 -0.39
N VAL A 45 -4.64 -9.30 -1.66
CA VAL A 45 -3.83 -9.72 -2.81
C VAL A 45 -2.45 -9.07 -2.78
N PHE A 46 -2.36 -7.76 -2.50
CA PHE A 46 -1.08 -7.07 -2.37
C PHE A 46 -0.23 -7.64 -1.23
N ALA A 47 -0.81 -7.82 -0.05
CA ALA A 47 -0.10 -8.40 1.10
C ALA A 47 0.41 -9.82 0.79
N GLY A 48 -0.42 -10.66 0.18
CA GLY A 48 -0.08 -12.03 -0.20
C GLY A 48 1.07 -12.09 -1.19
N PHE A 49 1.00 -11.31 -2.28
CA PHE A 49 2.07 -11.26 -3.28
C PHE A 49 3.40 -10.76 -2.69
N LEU A 50 3.36 -9.75 -1.83
CA LEU A 50 4.55 -9.24 -1.14
C LEU A 50 5.12 -10.30 -0.17
N GLY A 51 4.28 -11.07 0.51
CA GLY A 51 4.69 -12.20 1.33
C GLY A 51 5.40 -13.30 0.52
N VAL A 52 4.85 -13.67 -0.64
CA VAL A 52 5.49 -14.63 -1.56
C VAL A 52 6.83 -14.08 -2.08
N THR A 53 6.88 -12.81 -2.43
CA THR A 53 8.11 -12.12 -2.85
C THR A 53 9.20 -12.20 -1.78
N GLN A 54 8.83 -12.00 -0.51
CA GLN A 54 9.74 -12.16 0.61
C GLN A 54 10.30 -13.58 0.69
N GLY A 55 9.46 -14.60 0.47
CA GLY A 55 9.87 -16.00 0.40
C GLY A 55 10.85 -16.26 -0.76
N LEU A 56 10.58 -15.73 -1.95
CA LEU A 56 11.46 -15.85 -3.13
C LEU A 56 12.84 -15.23 -2.91
N ILE A 57 12.92 -14.09 -2.21
CA ILE A 57 14.22 -13.49 -1.88
C ILE A 57 15.03 -14.39 -0.94
N LEU A 58 14.35 -15.15 -0.07
CA LEU A 58 15.00 -16.10 0.83
C LEU A 58 15.44 -17.39 0.13
N THR A 59 14.88 -17.74 -1.04
CA THR A 59 15.29 -18.93 -1.80
C THR A 59 16.57 -18.68 -2.60
N ILE A 60 16.84 -17.44 -2.99
CA ILE A 60 18.06 -17.04 -3.72
C ILE A 60 19.25 -16.69 -2.81
N LYS A 61 19.22 -17.12 -1.53
CA LYS A 61 20.24 -16.80 -0.51
C LYS A 61 21.66 -17.16 -0.90
N ASP A 62 21.82 -18.25 -1.64
CA ASP A 62 23.14 -18.77 -2.05
C ASP A 62 23.65 -18.15 -3.36
N SER A 63 22.89 -17.23 -3.95
CA SER A 63 23.30 -16.52 -5.16
C SER A 63 24.38 -15.46 -4.88
N LYS A 64 25.28 -15.23 -5.85
CA LYS A 64 26.26 -14.14 -5.81
C LYS A 64 25.62 -12.75 -5.66
N ILE A 65 24.39 -12.60 -6.16
CA ILE A 65 23.60 -11.36 -6.08
C ILE A 65 23.15 -11.11 -4.65
N TYR A 66 22.64 -12.13 -3.96
CA TYR A 66 22.26 -12.02 -2.55
C TYR A 66 23.46 -11.64 -1.66
N ALA A 67 24.62 -12.26 -1.89
CA ALA A 67 25.86 -11.90 -1.18
C ALA A 67 26.26 -10.43 -1.40
N THR A 68 26.12 -9.93 -2.63
CA THR A 68 26.41 -8.54 -3.00
C THR A 68 25.43 -7.56 -2.35
N LEU A 69 24.12 -7.85 -2.38
CA LEU A 69 23.09 -7.05 -1.73
C LEU A 69 23.27 -6.99 -0.21
N LYS A 70 23.67 -8.11 0.41
CA LYS A 70 23.97 -8.20 1.84
C LYS A 70 25.19 -7.36 2.20
N LYS A 71 26.28 -7.45 1.43
CA LYS A 71 27.53 -6.69 1.65
C LYS A 71 27.30 -5.18 1.57
N ASN A 72 26.42 -4.73 0.68
CA ASN A 72 26.08 -3.31 0.49
C ASN A 72 24.96 -2.81 1.42
N GLY A 73 24.45 -3.63 2.35
CA GLY A 73 23.37 -3.25 3.26
C GLY A 73 21.99 -3.06 2.59
N LEU A 74 21.89 -3.32 1.28
CA LEU A 74 20.66 -3.15 0.49
C LEU A 74 19.60 -4.21 0.81
N LEU A 75 20.02 -5.39 1.25
CA LEU A 75 19.12 -6.47 1.64
C LEU A 75 18.22 -6.07 2.82
N THR A 76 18.81 -5.44 3.84
CA THR A 76 18.06 -4.94 5.01
C THR A 76 17.06 -3.86 4.59
N LEU A 77 17.44 -2.99 3.65
CA LEU A 77 16.54 -1.96 3.11
C LEU A 77 15.38 -2.58 2.33
N MET A 78 15.63 -3.62 1.53
CA MET A 78 14.57 -4.37 0.84
C MET A 78 13.57 -5.00 1.80
N PHE A 79 14.04 -5.69 2.85
CA PHE A 79 13.13 -6.28 3.83
C PHE A 79 12.31 -5.21 4.56
N LYS A 80 12.89 -4.04 4.86
CA LYS A 80 12.13 -2.89 5.39
C LYS A 80 11.06 -2.41 4.41
N TYR A 81 11.36 -2.36 3.11
CA TYR A 81 10.36 -1.99 2.10
C TYR A 81 9.26 -3.03 1.98
N LEU A 82 9.59 -4.32 1.97
CA LEU A 82 8.62 -5.43 1.98
C LEU A 82 7.70 -5.35 3.20
N GLN A 83 8.27 -5.25 4.39
CA GLN A 83 7.52 -5.11 5.63
C GLN A 83 6.60 -3.88 5.56
N SER A 84 7.12 -2.74 5.12
CA SER A 84 6.32 -1.52 4.96
C SER A 84 5.17 -1.68 3.96
N GLY A 85 5.36 -2.39 2.84
CA GLY A 85 4.31 -2.62 1.85
C GLY A 85 3.24 -3.61 2.34
N ILE A 86 3.66 -4.66 3.04
CA ILE A 86 2.75 -5.61 3.69
C ILE A 86 1.92 -4.87 4.74
N SER A 87 2.55 -4.13 5.65
CA SER A 87 1.84 -3.34 6.66
C SER A 87 0.90 -2.30 6.05
N ALA A 88 1.32 -1.60 4.98
CA ALA A 88 0.45 -0.66 4.28
C ALA A 88 -0.81 -1.34 3.72
N SER A 89 -0.65 -2.52 3.14
CA SER A 89 -1.75 -3.30 2.58
C SER A 89 -2.68 -3.82 3.69
N VAL A 90 -2.13 -4.32 4.80
CA VAL A 90 -2.93 -4.72 5.97
C VAL A 90 -3.70 -3.54 6.56
N ILE A 91 -3.08 -2.37 6.69
CA ILE A 91 -3.75 -1.14 7.14
C ILE A 91 -4.90 -0.79 6.19
N PHE A 92 -4.68 -0.84 4.88
CA PHE A 92 -5.74 -0.55 3.90
C PHE A 92 -6.90 -1.55 3.98
N ALA A 93 -6.62 -2.84 4.20
CA ALA A 93 -7.64 -3.85 4.46
C ALA A 93 -8.44 -3.54 5.73
N ILE A 94 -7.76 -3.21 6.83
CA ILE A 94 -8.40 -2.85 8.11
C ILE A 94 -9.29 -1.62 7.92
N VAL A 95 -8.79 -0.56 7.28
CA VAL A 95 -9.56 0.66 6.99
C VAL A 95 -10.81 0.34 6.15
N SER A 96 -10.67 -0.55 5.17
CA SER A 96 -11.80 -0.99 4.34
C SER A 96 -12.85 -1.78 5.14
N VAL A 97 -12.42 -2.67 6.04
CA VAL A 97 -13.31 -3.41 6.95
C VAL A 97 -14.02 -2.47 7.93
N VAL A 98 -13.28 -1.54 8.55
CA VAL A 98 -13.84 -0.52 9.44
C VAL A 98 -14.88 0.35 8.72
N GLY A 99 -14.67 0.62 7.42
CA GLY A 99 -15.63 1.34 6.59
C GLY A 99 -17.03 0.72 6.55
N PHE A 100 -17.15 -0.60 6.66
CA PHE A 100 -18.46 -1.28 6.69
C PHE A 100 -19.28 -0.92 7.92
N PHE A 101 -18.62 -0.65 9.06
CA PHE A 101 -19.29 -0.30 10.32
C PHE A 101 -19.61 1.20 10.42
N ILE A 102 -18.92 2.04 9.65
CA ILE A 102 -19.16 3.50 9.63
C ILE A 102 -20.34 3.86 8.70
N ASN A 103 -20.58 3.06 7.65
CA ASN A 103 -21.53 3.37 6.58
C ASN A 103 -23.03 3.39 6.96
N PRO A 104 -23.59 2.48 7.78
CA PRO A 104 -25.05 2.41 7.95
C PRO A 104 -25.65 3.59 8.74
N GLU A 105 -24.86 4.22 9.63
CA GLU A 105 -25.38 5.20 10.60
C GLU A 105 -24.75 6.61 10.48
N CYS A 106 -23.55 6.77 9.91
CA CYS A 106 -22.89 8.09 9.84
C CYS A 106 -23.49 9.05 8.81
N ILE A 107 -24.26 8.55 7.83
CA ILE A 107 -24.97 9.41 6.86
C ILE A 107 -25.98 10.32 7.59
N TYR A 108 -26.52 9.88 8.73
CA TYR A 108 -27.59 10.60 9.44
C TYR A 108 -27.12 11.57 10.53
N TYR A 109 -25.95 11.35 11.16
CA TYR A 109 -25.56 12.11 12.37
C TYR A 109 -24.23 12.87 12.31
N ASN A 110 -23.26 12.53 11.47
CA ASN A 110 -21.92 13.15 11.52
C ASN A 110 -21.19 13.22 10.17
N PHE A 111 -21.52 14.25 9.39
CA PHE A 111 -20.91 14.53 8.08
C PHE A 111 -19.37 14.66 8.12
N HIS A 112 -18.81 15.21 9.21
CA HIS A 112 -17.36 15.40 9.35
C HIS A 112 -16.57 14.09 9.54
N ILE A 113 -17.11 13.13 10.31
CA ILE A 113 -16.45 11.84 10.56
C ILE A 113 -16.34 11.04 9.26
N PHE A 114 -17.40 11.08 8.45
CA PHE A 114 -17.42 10.40 7.16
C PHE A 114 -16.41 11.01 6.17
N SER A 115 -16.28 12.34 6.12
CA SER A 115 -15.29 13.00 5.25
C SER A 115 -13.84 12.66 5.62
N ILE A 116 -13.52 12.61 6.93
CA ILE A 116 -12.20 12.21 7.41
C ILE A 116 -11.93 10.75 7.05
N PHE A 117 -12.91 9.87 7.22
CA PHE A 117 -12.79 8.46 6.83
C PHE A 117 -12.48 8.31 5.34
N GLN A 118 -13.18 9.04 4.46
CA GLN A 118 -12.91 9.00 3.02
C GLN A 118 -11.46 9.41 2.70
N CYS A 119 -10.94 10.44 3.38
CA CYS A 119 -9.56 10.90 3.22
C CYS A 119 -8.55 9.84 3.68
N ILE A 120 -8.80 9.17 4.81
CA ILE A 120 -7.95 8.09 5.31
C ILE A 120 -8.01 6.88 4.36
N TRP A 121 -9.19 6.54 3.86
CA TRP A 121 -9.37 5.44 2.93
C TRP A 121 -8.62 5.69 1.61
N ILE A 122 -8.74 6.87 1.01
CA ILE A 122 -8.01 7.16 -0.25
C ILE A 122 -6.51 7.24 -0.01
N ALA A 123 -6.05 7.85 1.08
CA ALA A 123 -4.64 7.92 1.43
C ALA A 123 -4.04 6.53 1.62
N SER A 124 -4.73 5.65 2.36
CA SER A 124 -4.28 4.27 2.60
C SER A 124 -4.30 3.42 1.34
N SER A 125 -5.33 3.57 0.49
CA SER A 125 -5.44 2.91 -0.82
C SER A 125 -4.24 3.24 -1.71
N ILE A 126 -4.01 4.54 -1.92
CA ILE A 126 -2.95 5.04 -2.79
C ILE A 126 -1.56 4.70 -2.22
N TYR A 127 -1.39 4.79 -0.90
CA TYR A 127 -0.14 4.41 -0.25
C TYR A 127 0.16 2.91 -0.38
N SER A 128 -0.84 2.05 -0.17
CA SER A 128 -0.72 0.60 -0.37
C SER A 128 -0.36 0.28 -1.83
N PHE A 129 -1.06 0.88 -2.80
CA PHE A 129 -0.75 0.71 -4.21
C PHE A 129 0.67 1.17 -4.58
N GLY A 130 1.06 2.37 -4.15
CA GLY A 130 2.39 2.92 -4.45
C GLY A 130 3.53 2.10 -3.84
N THR A 131 3.37 1.63 -2.59
CA THR A 131 4.35 0.75 -1.96
C THR A 131 4.43 -0.62 -2.65
N TYR A 132 3.30 -1.19 -3.07
CA TYR A 132 3.26 -2.41 -3.87
C TYR A 132 4.02 -2.24 -5.20
N THR A 133 3.69 -1.21 -6.00
CA THR A 133 4.36 -0.95 -7.28
C THR A 133 5.86 -0.74 -7.11
N ARG A 134 6.29 -0.02 -6.06
CA ARG A 134 7.72 0.16 -5.75
C ARG A 134 8.41 -1.18 -5.54
N ILE A 135 7.86 -2.03 -4.67
CA ILE A 135 8.50 -3.31 -4.33
C ILE A 135 8.52 -4.23 -5.54
N THR A 136 7.41 -4.33 -6.27
CA THR A 136 7.31 -5.11 -7.51
C THR A 136 8.36 -4.69 -8.53
N ASN A 137 8.56 -3.38 -8.73
CA ASN A 137 9.58 -2.87 -9.64
C ASN A 137 11.02 -3.20 -9.18
N ILE A 138 11.30 -3.12 -7.88
CA ILE A 138 12.61 -3.51 -7.32
C ILE A 138 12.84 -5.01 -7.52
N THR A 139 11.86 -5.84 -7.18
CA THR A 139 11.92 -7.30 -7.32
C THR A 139 12.13 -7.73 -8.78
N PHE A 140 11.39 -7.15 -9.74
CA PHE A 140 11.58 -7.48 -11.15
C PHE A 140 12.96 -7.09 -11.68
N LYS A 141 13.51 -5.96 -11.24
CA LYS A 141 14.88 -5.56 -11.59
C LYS A 141 15.92 -6.52 -11.04
N LEU A 142 15.69 -7.05 -9.83
CA LEU A 142 16.57 -8.05 -9.24
C LEU A 142 16.48 -9.38 -9.97
N LEU A 143 15.27 -9.86 -10.26
CA LEU A 143 15.05 -11.12 -10.97
C LEU A 143 15.62 -11.10 -12.39
N HIS A 144 15.55 -9.98 -13.12
CA HIS A 144 16.16 -9.87 -14.44
C HIS A 144 17.70 -9.81 -14.43
N GLN A 145 18.31 -9.59 -13.26
CA GLN A 145 19.78 -9.58 -13.10
C GLN A 145 20.35 -10.91 -12.61
N VAL A 146 19.49 -11.84 -12.16
CA VAL A 146 19.82 -13.22 -11.78
C VAL A 146 19.80 -14.11 -13.02
#